data_AF-A0A534VSA1-F1
#
_entry.id   AF-A0A534VSA1-F1
#
_cell.length_a   1.000
_cell.length_b   1.000
_cell.length_c   1.000
_cell.angle_alpha   90.00
_cell.angle_beta   90.00
_cell.angle_gamma   90.00
#
_symmetry.space_group_name_H-M   'P 1'
#
loop_
_entity.id
_entity.type
_entity.pdbx_description
1 polymer ?
#
loop_
_entity_poly.entity_id
_entity_poly.type
_entity_poly.pdbx_seq_one_letter_code
_entity_poly.pdbx_strand_id
1 'polypeptide(L)'
;MITDRPPKRPKARREFDQSDGLTRLATLPAAHALQGRATLLEKAVALGDPRSVKAAGESILGLLAQTYEVSQPRLRVLGARPRTAWEGGQSELFGDYDFEEKRIRIWMRTAVLGKVTSYRGLLHTLLHEFCHHLDRERLGFLETPHTRGFHARVDDLYHLALATPPERRRPLVWIPMGRAWRIDWSKLRSPRSGNSS
;
A
#
# COMPACT_ATOMS: atom_id res chain seq x y z
N MET A 1 6.05 10.46 -3.52
CA MET A 1 5.37 10.11 -2.26
C MET A 1 5.89 11.03 -1.18
N ILE A 2 4.98 11.79 -0.58
CA ILE A 2 5.23 12.76 0.49
C ILE A 2 4.26 12.38 1.61
N THR A 3 4.73 12.41 2.86
CA THR A 3 3.88 12.15 4.02
C THR A 3 2.89 13.28 4.24
N ASP A 4 1.82 12.98 4.97
CA ASP A 4 0.98 14.01 5.55
C ASP A 4 1.78 14.92 6.49
N ARG A 5 1.27 16.14 6.68
CA ARG A 5 1.78 17.08 7.67
C ARG A 5 1.15 16.77 9.03
N PRO A 6 1.91 16.79 10.15
CA PRO A 6 1.36 16.60 11.48
C PRO A 6 0.21 17.57 11.74
N PRO A 7 -0.96 17.08 12.17
CA PRO A 7 -2.13 17.93 12.42
C PRO A 7 -1.89 18.84 13.64
N LYS A 8 -2.66 19.93 13.72
CA LYS A 8 -2.60 20.87 14.86
C LYS A 8 -3.40 20.39 16.07
N ARG A 9 -4.49 19.63 15.84
CA ARG A 9 -5.39 19.17 16.91
C ARG A 9 -4.66 18.13 17.78
N PRO A 10 -4.67 18.25 19.13
CA PRO A 10 -3.88 17.36 20.00
C PRO A 10 -4.18 15.87 19.84
N LYS A 11 -5.46 15.48 19.71
CA LYS A 11 -5.85 14.07 19.54
C LYS A 11 -5.29 13.50 18.22
N ALA A 12 -5.56 14.17 17.10
CA ALA A 12 -5.05 13.76 15.80
C ALA A 12 -3.51 13.80 15.74
N ARG A 13 -2.87 14.70 16.51
CA ARG A 13 -1.41 14.77 16.57
C ARG A 13 -0.82 13.56 17.28
N ARG A 14 -1.41 13.14 18.41
CA ARG A 14 -0.98 11.91 19.09
C ARG A 14 -1.12 10.69 18.21
N GLU A 15 -2.23 10.57 17.50
CA GLU A 15 -2.45 9.49 16.53
C GLU A 15 -1.40 9.52 15.41
N PHE A 16 -1.15 10.69 14.83
CA PHE A 16 -0.11 10.88 13.82
C PHE A 16 1.27 10.42 14.34
N ASP A 17 1.67 10.88 15.54
CA ASP A 17 2.97 10.55 16.11
C ASP A 17 3.08 9.04 16.43
N GLN A 18 1.99 8.40 16.86
CA GLN A 18 1.93 6.93 17.07
C GLN A 18 2.03 6.15 15.75
N SER A 19 1.29 6.56 14.72
CA SER A 19 1.36 5.96 13.39
C SER A 19 2.75 6.12 12.78
N ASP A 20 3.37 7.30 12.93
CA ASP A 20 4.71 7.58 12.41
C ASP A 20 5.80 6.75 13.11
N GLY A 21 5.65 6.49 14.42
CA GLY A 21 6.53 5.63 15.19
C GLY A 21 6.35 4.13 14.92
N LEU A 22 5.17 3.69 14.46
CA LEU A 22 4.88 2.30 14.15
C LEU A 22 5.40 1.92 12.76
N THR A 23 6.70 1.65 12.68
CA THR A 23 7.42 1.40 11.41
C THR A 23 7.47 -0.07 10.98
N ARG A 24 6.90 -0.98 11.76
CA ARG A 24 6.86 -2.42 11.50
C ARG A 24 5.52 -3.00 11.96
N LEU A 25 5.07 -4.05 11.27
CA LEU A 25 3.97 -4.88 11.73
C LEU A 25 4.53 -5.91 12.72
N ALA A 26 3.83 -6.12 13.84
CA ALA A 26 4.27 -7.05 14.89
C ALA A 26 4.33 -8.51 14.40
N THR A 27 3.38 -8.87 13.53
CA THR A 27 3.28 -10.19 12.90
C THR A 27 3.21 -9.99 11.40
N LEU A 28 3.94 -10.81 10.64
CA LEU A 28 3.79 -10.90 9.19
C LEU A 28 3.02 -12.17 8.84
N PRO A 29 2.20 -12.15 7.76
CA PRO A 29 1.53 -13.37 7.29
C PRO A 29 2.57 -14.39 6.84
N ALA A 30 2.17 -15.67 6.79
CA ALA A 30 3.03 -16.73 6.28
C ALA A 30 3.50 -16.40 4.84
N ALA A 31 4.82 -16.27 4.66
CA ALA A 31 5.42 -15.73 3.43
C ALA A 31 4.98 -16.50 2.18
N HIS A 32 5.07 -17.84 2.22
CA HIS A 32 4.67 -18.70 1.10
C HIS A 32 3.19 -18.51 0.72
N ALA A 33 2.32 -18.31 1.71
CA ALA A 33 0.88 -18.15 1.51
C ALA A 33 0.55 -16.80 0.86
N LEU A 34 1.25 -15.72 1.25
CA LEU A 34 1.08 -14.40 0.64
C LEU A 34 1.67 -14.37 -0.77
N GLN A 35 2.87 -14.93 -0.96
CA GLN A 35 3.56 -14.96 -2.24
C GLN A 35 2.78 -15.76 -3.30
N GLY A 36 2.25 -16.94 -2.94
CA GLY A 36 1.43 -17.73 -3.84
C GLY A 36 0.19 -16.96 -4.33
N ARG A 37 -0.47 -16.20 -3.43
CA ARG A 37 -1.62 -15.34 -3.80
C ARG A 37 -1.20 -14.14 -4.65
N ALA A 38 -0.04 -13.55 -4.37
CA ALA A 38 0.51 -12.46 -5.18
C ALA A 38 0.83 -12.92 -6.61
N THR A 39 1.34 -14.14 -6.81
CA THR A 39 1.52 -14.74 -8.14
C THR A 39 0.19 -14.96 -8.87
N LEU A 40 -0.87 -15.35 -8.17
CA LEU A 40 -2.20 -15.44 -8.78
C LEU A 40 -2.72 -14.07 -9.21
N LEU A 41 -2.49 -13.03 -8.41
CA LEU A 41 -2.83 -11.66 -8.78
C LEU A 41 -2.02 -11.20 -10.01
N GLU A 42 -0.73 -11.49 -10.08
CA GLU A 42 0.11 -11.16 -11.24
C GLU A 42 -0.45 -11.77 -12.53
N LYS A 43 -0.79 -13.07 -12.51
CA LYS A 43 -1.41 -13.76 -13.65
C LYS A 43 -2.75 -13.12 -14.04
N ALA A 44 -3.59 -12.81 -13.05
CA ALA A 44 -4.89 -12.19 -13.30
C ALA A 44 -4.76 -10.78 -13.92
N VAL A 45 -3.80 -9.98 -13.45
CA VAL A 45 -3.51 -8.66 -14.01
C VAL A 45 -2.99 -8.77 -15.44
N ALA A 46 -2.11 -9.74 -15.73
CA ALA A 46 -1.60 -9.97 -17.08
C ALA A 46 -2.71 -10.32 -18.09
N LEU A 47 -3.74 -11.06 -17.65
CA LEU A 47 -4.92 -11.37 -18.48
C LEU A 47 -5.88 -10.19 -18.64
N GLY A 48 -5.78 -9.16 -17.78
CA GLY A 48 -6.65 -8.00 -17.83
C GLY A 48 -8.13 -8.28 -17.48
N ASP A 49 -8.42 -9.41 -16.82
CA ASP A 49 -9.76 -9.82 -16.39
C ASP A 49 -10.09 -9.27 -14.98
N PRO A 50 -11.06 -8.34 -14.85
CA PRO A 50 -11.46 -7.78 -13.56
C PRO A 50 -11.95 -8.82 -12.55
N ARG A 51 -12.57 -9.91 -13.00
CA ARG A 51 -13.11 -10.95 -12.11
C ARG A 51 -12.00 -11.76 -11.46
N SER A 52 -11.02 -12.20 -12.26
CA SER A 52 -9.83 -12.88 -11.77
C SER A 52 -9.01 -11.98 -10.83
N VAL A 53 -8.87 -10.69 -11.17
CA VAL A 53 -8.17 -9.71 -10.31
C VAL A 53 -8.90 -9.56 -8.97
N LYS A 54 -10.24 -9.49 -8.99
CA LYS A 54 -11.05 -9.41 -7.76
C LYS A 54 -10.85 -10.65 -6.91
N ALA A 55 -10.96 -11.85 -7.47
CA ALA A 55 -10.81 -13.10 -6.74
C ALA A 55 -9.42 -13.25 -6.11
N ALA A 56 -8.36 -12.95 -6.87
CA ALA A 56 -6.99 -12.98 -6.36
C ALA A 56 -6.75 -11.91 -5.27
N GLY A 57 -7.27 -10.70 -5.47
CA GLY A 57 -7.21 -9.63 -4.47
C GLY A 57 -7.96 -9.98 -3.18
N GLU A 58 -9.16 -10.55 -3.27
CA GLU A 58 -9.92 -11.03 -2.10
C GLU A 58 -9.19 -12.15 -1.35
N SER A 59 -8.49 -13.04 -2.07
CA SER A 59 -7.67 -14.08 -1.44
C SER A 59 -6.51 -13.48 -0.63
N ILE A 60 -5.85 -12.42 -1.13
CA ILE A 60 -4.83 -11.67 -0.38
C ILE A 60 -5.46 -11.00 0.84
N LEU A 61 -6.56 -10.27 0.66
CA LEU A 61 -7.24 -9.58 1.75
C LEU A 61 -7.73 -10.53 2.84
N GLY A 62 -8.23 -11.71 2.47
CA GLY A 62 -8.65 -12.74 3.43
C GLY A 62 -7.49 -13.27 4.28
N LEU A 63 -6.32 -13.54 3.66
CA LEU A 63 -5.12 -13.94 4.40
C LEU A 63 -4.66 -12.86 5.39
N LEU A 64 -4.63 -11.61 4.94
CA LEU A 64 -4.21 -10.50 5.78
C LEU A 64 -5.22 -10.25 6.91
N ALA A 65 -6.52 -10.26 6.61
CA ALA A 65 -7.58 -10.11 7.60
C ALA A 65 -7.51 -11.20 8.68
N GLN A 66 -7.27 -12.45 8.29
CA GLN A 66 -7.03 -13.55 9.23
C GLN A 66 -5.78 -13.32 10.08
N THR A 67 -4.68 -12.89 9.46
CA THR A 67 -3.39 -12.66 10.16
C THR A 67 -3.49 -11.59 11.25
N TYR A 68 -4.27 -10.54 10.99
CA TYR A 68 -4.41 -9.39 11.89
C TYR A 68 -5.69 -9.41 12.72
N GLU A 69 -6.48 -10.49 12.63
CA GLU A 69 -7.75 -10.67 13.35
C GLU A 69 -8.74 -9.51 13.12
N VAL A 70 -8.87 -9.06 11.87
CA VAL A 70 -9.84 -8.03 11.45
C VAL A 70 -10.87 -8.62 10.50
N SER A 71 -12.03 -7.99 10.38
CA SER A 71 -13.03 -8.39 9.39
C SER A 71 -12.49 -8.18 7.97
N GLN A 72 -12.64 -9.15 7.07
CA GLN A 72 -12.15 -8.96 5.70
C GLN A 72 -12.87 -7.79 5.00
N PRO A 73 -12.13 -6.79 4.46
CA PRO A 73 -12.75 -5.71 3.69
C PRO A 73 -13.27 -6.24 2.35
N ARG A 74 -14.39 -5.67 1.88
CA ARG A 74 -14.94 -5.97 0.55
C ARG A 74 -14.04 -5.39 -0.53
N LEU A 75 -13.85 -6.08 -1.65
CA LEU A 75 -13.07 -5.57 -2.78
C LEU A 75 -13.96 -5.28 -4.00
N ARG A 76 -13.80 -4.08 -4.58
CA ARG A 76 -14.30 -3.76 -5.92
C ARG A 76 -13.15 -3.44 -6.86
N VAL A 77 -13.13 -4.11 -7.99
CA VAL A 77 -12.21 -3.83 -9.10
C VAL A 77 -12.96 -3.04 -10.15
N LEU A 78 -12.52 -1.81 -10.37
CA LEU A 78 -13.12 -0.85 -11.29
C LEU A 78 -12.26 -0.77 -12.56
N GLY A 79 -12.88 -0.32 -13.66
CA GLY A 79 -12.24 -0.15 -14.96
C GLY A 79 -11.26 1.03 -15.00
N ALA A 80 -11.52 1.99 -15.89
CA ALA A 80 -10.68 3.17 -16.03
C ALA A 80 -10.83 4.10 -14.81
N ARG A 81 -9.70 4.67 -14.35
CA ARG A 81 -9.69 5.71 -13.33
C ARG A 81 -10.41 6.99 -13.82
N PRO A 82 -11.13 7.71 -12.95
CA PRO A 82 -11.65 9.05 -13.25
C PRO A 82 -10.56 10.03 -13.69
N ARG A 83 -10.83 10.87 -14.70
CA ARG A 83 -9.88 11.87 -15.20
C ARG A 83 -9.63 13.01 -14.19
N THR A 84 -10.62 13.36 -13.37
CA THR A 84 -10.55 14.43 -12.37
C THR A 84 -9.54 14.17 -11.24
N ALA A 85 -9.08 12.92 -11.05
CA ALA A 85 -8.00 12.60 -10.12
C ALA A 85 -6.61 13.10 -10.57
N TRP A 86 -6.49 13.72 -11.74
CA TRP A 86 -5.24 14.30 -12.28
C TRP A 86 -5.11 15.83 -12.09
N GLU A 87 -6.20 16.54 -11.79
CA GLU A 87 -6.19 17.99 -11.61
C GLU A 87 -6.11 18.33 -10.12
N GLY A 88 -4.91 18.57 -9.59
CA GLY A 88 -4.77 19.05 -8.21
C GLY A 88 -3.49 18.68 -7.46
N GLY A 89 -2.57 17.94 -8.09
CA GLY A 89 -1.21 17.80 -7.56
C GLY A 89 -1.12 17.32 -6.10
N GLN A 90 -1.79 16.22 -5.74
CA GLN A 90 -1.37 15.27 -4.69
C GLN A 90 -2.36 14.08 -4.60
N SER A 91 -1.80 12.87 -4.53
CA SER A 91 -2.45 11.54 -4.49
C SER A 91 -3.20 11.11 -5.77
N GLU A 92 -2.50 10.37 -6.62
CA GLU A 92 -3.13 9.56 -7.66
C GLU A 92 -3.93 8.45 -6.95
N LEU A 93 -5.26 8.56 -6.89
CA LEU A 93 -6.10 7.49 -6.32
C LEU A 93 -6.07 6.27 -7.26
N PHE A 94 -5.10 5.37 -7.05
CA PHE A 94 -5.09 4.03 -7.64
C PHE A 94 -6.12 3.12 -6.98
N GLY A 95 -6.51 3.47 -5.76
CA GLY A 95 -7.58 2.87 -4.98
C GLY A 95 -8.06 3.86 -3.93
N ASP A 96 -9.05 3.41 -3.16
CA ASP A 96 -9.52 4.09 -1.97
C ASP A 96 -10.13 3.06 -1.00
N TYR A 97 -10.23 3.44 0.26
CA TYR A 97 -10.90 2.70 1.31
C TYR A 97 -12.09 3.49 1.86
N ASP A 98 -13.28 2.92 1.72
CA ASP A 98 -14.51 3.41 2.32
C ASP A 98 -14.62 2.88 3.75
N PHE A 99 -14.57 3.79 4.72
CA PHE A 99 -14.59 3.49 6.15
C PHE A 99 -15.93 2.91 6.63
N GLU A 100 -17.05 3.38 6.07
CA GLU A 100 -18.39 2.98 6.49
C GLU A 100 -18.74 1.60 5.94
N GLU A 101 -18.46 1.38 4.66
CA GLU A 101 -18.74 0.09 4.01
C GLU A 101 -17.63 -0.96 4.21
N LYS A 102 -16.52 -0.59 4.86
CA LYS A 102 -15.28 -1.37 4.95
C LYS A 102 -14.89 -1.95 3.59
N ARG A 103 -14.82 -1.08 2.59
CA ARG A 103 -14.70 -1.46 1.19
C ARG A 103 -13.47 -0.84 0.56
N ILE A 104 -12.64 -1.69 -0.03
CA ILE A 104 -11.53 -1.29 -0.88
C ILE A 104 -12.03 -1.22 -2.33
N ARG A 105 -11.76 -0.10 -2.99
CA ARG A 105 -11.92 0.06 -4.44
C ARG A 105 -10.53 0.19 -5.06
N ILE A 106 -10.30 -0.49 -6.18
CA ILE A 106 -9.07 -0.33 -6.97
C ILE A 106 -9.41 -0.15 -8.45
N TRP A 107 -8.68 0.74 -9.14
CA TRP A 107 -8.82 0.93 -10.58
C TRP A 107 -7.76 0.14 -11.34
N MET A 108 -8.20 -0.83 -12.14
CA MET A 108 -7.28 -1.71 -12.86
C MET A 108 -6.82 -1.15 -14.21
N ARG A 109 -7.39 -0.02 -14.68
CA ARG A 109 -7.02 0.60 -15.96
C ARG A 109 -6.62 2.08 -15.80
N THR A 110 -5.60 2.47 -16.55
CA THR A 110 -5.06 3.84 -16.58
C THR A 110 -6.10 4.84 -17.09
N ALA A 111 -6.11 6.05 -16.54
CA ALA A 111 -7.12 7.08 -16.82
C ALA A 111 -7.15 7.53 -18.28
N VAL A 112 -5.97 7.64 -18.92
CA VAL A 112 -5.84 8.23 -20.27
C VAL A 112 -5.97 7.16 -21.35
N LEU A 113 -5.19 6.08 -21.24
CA LEU A 113 -5.08 5.07 -22.30
C LEU A 113 -5.94 3.82 -22.05
N GLY A 114 -6.61 3.69 -20.90
CA GLY A 114 -7.40 2.50 -20.56
C GLY A 114 -6.59 1.21 -20.44
N LYS A 115 -5.25 1.30 -20.47
CA LYS A 115 -4.34 0.16 -20.35
C LYS A 115 -4.40 -0.43 -18.96
N VAL A 116 -4.26 -1.74 -18.85
CA VAL A 116 -4.19 -2.42 -17.54
C VAL A 116 -2.99 -1.88 -16.76
N THR A 117 -3.20 -1.57 -15.48
CA THR A 117 -2.16 -1.11 -14.54
C THR A 117 -1.11 -2.22 -14.34
N SER A 118 0.13 -1.85 -14.04
CA SER A 118 1.16 -2.85 -13.75
C SER A 118 0.78 -3.69 -12.51
N TYR A 119 1.16 -4.98 -12.52
CA TYR A 119 0.97 -5.86 -11.36
C TYR A 119 1.52 -5.24 -10.08
N ARG A 120 2.76 -4.74 -10.12
CA ARG A 120 3.43 -4.09 -8.99
C ARG A 120 2.65 -2.87 -8.48
N GLY A 121 2.13 -2.05 -9.38
CA GLY A 121 1.31 -0.89 -9.03
C GLY A 121 0.01 -1.33 -8.34
N LEU A 122 -0.71 -2.29 -8.94
CA LEU A 122 -1.98 -2.77 -8.41
C LEU A 122 -1.82 -3.47 -7.05
N LEU A 123 -0.78 -4.28 -6.88
CA LEU A 123 -0.45 -4.93 -5.61
C LEU A 123 -0.14 -3.89 -4.53
N HIS A 124 0.70 -2.90 -4.82
CA HIS A 124 1.02 -1.83 -3.87
C HIS A 124 -0.24 -1.07 -3.46
N THR A 125 -1.14 -0.75 -4.39
CA THR A 125 -2.43 -0.13 -4.11
C THR A 125 -3.29 -0.99 -3.19
N LEU A 126 -3.46 -2.28 -3.50
CA LEU A 126 -4.28 -3.18 -2.67
C LEU A 126 -3.78 -3.23 -1.22
N LEU A 127 -2.45 -3.32 -1.04
CA LEU A 127 -1.82 -3.36 0.28
C LEU A 127 -1.88 -2.01 1.01
N HIS A 128 -1.82 -0.90 0.27
CA HIS A 128 -2.01 0.44 0.79
C HIS A 128 -3.41 0.61 1.39
N GLU A 129 -4.45 0.28 0.62
CA GLU A 129 -5.83 0.37 1.11
C GLU A 129 -6.10 -0.63 2.24
N PHE A 130 -5.46 -1.80 2.23
CA PHE A 130 -5.53 -2.73 3.36
C PHE A 130 -4.88 -2.14 4.63
N CYS A 131 -3.79 -1.37 4.52
CA CYS A 131 -3.20 -0.72 5.68
C CYS A 131 -4.12 0.35 6.27
N HIS A 132 -4.89 1.07 5.44
CA HIS A 132 -5.94 1.96 5.94
C HIS A 132 -7.03 1.21 6.70
N HIS A 133 -7.44 0.05 6.19
CA HIS A 133 -8.35 -0.84 6.90
C HIS A 133 -7.77 -1.32 8.24
N LEU A 134 -6.51 -1.76 8.26
CA LEU A 134 -5.84 -2.24 9.46
C LEU A 134 -5.67 -1.14 10.53
N ASP A 135 -5.33 0.07 10.09
CA ASP A 135 -5.24 1.26 10.94
C ASP A 135 -6.52 1.47 11.75
N ARG A 136 -7.66 1.41 11.07
CA ARG A 136 -8.99 1.62 11.64
C ARG A 136 -9.40 0.47 12.55
N GLU A 137 -9.25 -0.75 12.08
CA GLU A 137 -9.89 -1.92 12.69
C GLU A 137 -9.06 -2.58 13.79
N ARG A 138 -7.73 -2.37 13.80
CA ARG A 138 -6.84 -2.99 14.80
C ARG A 138 -5.97 -2.01 15.56
N LEU A 139 -5.46 -0.97 14.89
CA LEU A 139 -4.43 -0.10 15.47
C LEU A 139 -4.99 1.18 16.11
N GLY A 140 -6.27 1.48 15.88
CA GLY A 140 -6.96 2.63 16.46
C GLY A 140 -6.58 3.97 15.82
N PHE A 141 -6.00 3.96 14.62
CA PHE A 141 -5.66 5.18 13.88
C PHE A 141 -6.85 5.57 12.99
N LEU A 142 -7.73 6.43 13.53
CA LEU A 142 -9.02 6.73 12.91
C LEU A 142 -8.90 7.60 11.65
N GLU A 143 -7.94 8.51 11.62
CA GLU A 143 -7.65 9.38 10.48
C GLU A 143 -6.69 8.72 9.48
N THR A 144 -6.06 7.61 9.88
CA THR A 144 -5.13 6.79 9.09
C THR A 144 -4.11 7.62 8.26
N PRO A 145 -3.36 8.53 8.91
CA PRO A 145 -2.48 9.46 8.20
C PRO A 145 -1.36 8.74 7.45
N HIS A 146 -1.01 9.25 6.27
CA HIS A 146 0.12 8.78 5.46
C HIS A 146 1.46 9.21 6.09
N THR A 147 1.83 8.56 7.19
CA THR A 147 3.08 8.79 7.94
C THR A 147 4.22 7.95 7.39
N ARG A 148 5.44 8.13 7.91
CA ARG A 148 6.57 7.26 7.55
C ARG A 148 6.30 5.82 8.01
N GLY A 149 5.71 5.66 9.20
CA GLY A 149 5.34 4.35 9.74
C GLY A 149 4.24 3.67 8.93
N PHE A 150 3.22 4.41 8.47
CA PHE A 150 2.23 3.88 7.51
C PHE A 150 2.91 3.33 6.25
N HIS A 151 3.76 4.13 5.60
CA HIS A 151 4.48 3.70 4.40
C HIS A 151 5.42 2.52 4.65
N ALA A 152 6.06 2.45 5.82
CA ALA A 152 6.91 1.32 6.19
C ALA A 152 6.13 0.00 6.33
N ARG A 153 4.91 0.04 6.88
CA ARG A 153 4.04 -1.14 7.00
C ARG A 153 3.52 -1.62 5.64
N VAL A 154 3.19 -0.69 4.74
CA VAL A 154 2.87 -1.01 3.33
C VAL A 154 4.08 -1.66 2.65
N ASP A 155 5.28 -1.09 2.84
CA ASP A 155 6.54 -1.58 2.27
C ASP A 155 6.89 -2.99 2.77
N ASP A 156 6.69 -3.29 4.05
CA ASP A 156 6.86 -4.63 4.62
C ASP A 156 6.00 -5.67 3.92
N LEU A 157 4.69 -5.42 3.80
CA LEU A 157 3.76 -6.33 3.12
C LEU A 157 4.10 -6.47 1.64
N TYR A 158 4.44 -5.36 0.98
CA TYR A 158 4.74 -5.34 -0.44
C TYR A 158 5.98 -6.16 -0.79
N HIS A 159 7.08 -5.97 -0.04
CA HIS A 159 8.30 -6.73 -0.28
C HIS A 159 8.19 -8.19 0.14
N LEU A 160 7.39 -8.50 1.17
CA LEU A 160 7.05 -9.89 1.52
C LEU A 160 6.28 -10.59 0.39
N ALA A 161 5.24 -9.94 -0.14
CA ALA A 161 4.42 -10.45 -1.24
C ALA A 161 5.23 -10.67 -2.52
N LEU A 162 6.20 -9.80 -2.79
CA LEU A 162 7.09 -9.90 -3.95
C LEU A 162 8.24 -10.89 -3.77
N ALA A 163 8.34 -11.56 -2.62
CA ALA A 163 9.49 -12.39 -2.26
C ALA A 163 10.82 -11.63 -2.47
N THR A 164 10.86 -10.35 -2.10
CA THR A 164 12.08 -9.54 -2.30
C THR A 164 13.18 -10.08 -1.42
N PRO A 165 14.33 -10.51 -1.97
CA PRO A 165 15.42 -11.03 -1.17
C PRO A 165 15.92 -9.97 -0.16
N PRO A 166 16.19 -10.34 1.10
CA PRO A 166 16.60 -9.39 2.13
C PRO A 166 17.81 -8.54 1.72
N GLU A 167 18.78 -9.12 1.02
CA GLU A 167 20.00 -8.46 0.54
C GLU A 167 19.75 -7.44 -0.59
N ARG A 168 18.58 -7.53 -1.23
CA ARG A 168 18.11 -6.61 -2.28
C ARG A 168 17.11 -5.58 -1.77
N ARG A 169 16.47 -5.82 -0.62
CA ARG A 169 15.52 -4.87 -0.01
C ARG A 169 16.29 -3.68 0.54
N ARG A 170 15.99 -2.48 0.03
CA ARG A 170 16.53 -1.22 0.54
C ARG A 170 15.52 -0.58 1.49
N PRO A 171 15.95 -0.08 2.65
CA PRO A 171 15.04 0.65 3.53
C PRO A 171 14.57 1.93 2.85
N LEU A 172 13.35 2.37 3.18
CA LEU A 172 12.86 3.69 2.79
C LEU A 172 13.76 4.78 3.39
N VAL A 173 14.33 5.62 2.52
CA VAL A 173 15.13 6.78 2.93
C VAL A 173 14.27 8.03 2.81
N TRP A 174 14.28 8.88 3.84
CA TRP A 174 13.41 10.05 3.93
C TRP A 174 14.21 11.35 3.89
N ILE A 175 13.74 12.29 3.09
CA ILE A 175 14.24 13.67 3.03
C ILE A 175 13.23 14.58 3.74
N PRO A 176 13.65 15.39 4.72
CA PRO A 176 12.77 16.34 5.38
C PRO A 176 12.30 17.44 4.41
N MET A 177 11.01 17.76 4.47
CA MET A 177 10.30 18.77 3.66
C MET A 177 9.52 19.70 4.60
N GLY A 178 10.24 20.42 5.47
CA GLY A 178 9.64 21.22 6.54
C GLY A 178 8.96 20.33 7.58
N ARG A 179 7.62 20.34 7.60
CA ARG A 179 6.81 19.51 8.53
C ARG A 179 6.40 18.15 7.95
N ALA A 180 6.77 17.85 6.71
CA ALA A 180 6.51 16.55 6.07
C ALA A 180 7.83 15.90 5.64
N TRP A 181 7.75 14.70 5.08
CA TRP A 181 8.89 13.96 4.56
C TRP A 181 8.58 13.48 3.14
N ARG A 182 9.60 13.39 2.28
CA ARG A 182 9.48 12.72 0.98
C ARG A 182 10.43 11.53 0.91
N ILE A 183 10.04 10.48 0.19
CA ILE A 183 10.92 9.35 -0.09
C ILE A 183 12.05 9.80 -1.04
N ASP A 184 13.28 9.44 -0.71
CA ASP A 184 14.44 9.58 -1.60
C ASP A 184 14.50 8.41 -2.59
N TRP A 185 13.87 8.60 -3.75
CA TRP A 185 13.88 7.61 -4.82
C TRP A 185 15.27 7.38 -5.43
N SER A 186 16.20 8.34 -5.31
CA SER A 186 17.54 8.17 -5.87
C SER A 186 18.28 7.05 -5.14
N LYS A 187 18.20 7.02 -3.80
CA LYS A 187 18.84 6.01 -2.96
C LYS A 187 18.25 4.61 -3.11
N LEU A 188 16.98 4.53 -3.53
CA LEU A 188 16.30 3.26 -3.82
C LEU A 188 16.64 2.71 -5.22
N ARG A 189 17.06 3.57 -6.17
CA ARG A 189 17.34 3.19 -7.56
C ARG A 189 18.83 3.06 -7.89
N SER A 190 19.73 3.64 -7.10
CA SER A 190 21.18 3.54 -7.34
C SER A 190 21.65 2.07 -7.29
N PRO A 191 22.52 1.62 -8.21
CA PRO A 191 23.24 0.36 -8.06
C PRO A 191 23.93 0.27 -6.70
N ARG A 192 24.11 -0.94 -6.13
CA ARG A 192 25.04 -1.06 -5.00
C ARG A 192 26.40 -0.62 -5.55
N SER A 193 27.01 0.40 -4.97
CA SER A 193 28.44 0.63 -5.17
C SER A 193 29.11 -0.67 -4.75
N GLY A 194 29.60 -1.42 -5.72
CA GLY A 194 30.39 -2.61 -5.46
C GLY A 194 31.60 -2.16 -4.65
N ASN A 195 31.79 -2.73 -3.47
CA ASN A 195 33.14 -2.80 -2.93
C ASN A 195 33.91 -3.70 -3.88
N SER A 196 34.68 -3.08 -4.76
CA SER A 196 35.76 -3.71 -5.46
C SER A 196 36.91 -3.87 -4.47
N SER A 197 37.18 -5.11 -4.09
CA SER A 197 38.37 -5.61 -3.37
C SER A 197 38.46 -5.31 -1.87
#